data_AF-A0A7S3J0K0-F1
#
_entry.id   AF-A0A7S3J0K0-F1
#
_cell.length_a   1.000
_cell.length_b   1.000
_cell.length_c   1.000
_cell.angle_alpha   90.00
_cell.angle_beta   90.00
_cell.angle_gamma   90.00
#
_symmetry.space_group_name_H-M   'P 1'
#
loop_
_entity.id
_entity.type
_entity.pdbx_description
1 polymer ?
#
loop_
_entity_poly.entity_id
_entity_poly.type
_entity_poly.pdbx_seq_one_letter_code
_entity_poly.pdbx_strand_id
1 'polypeptide(L)'
;RLKEIINVAKKIKTPSLAIHLQRDVSTDQNIMREVQSSIEHTTLEHVMLKSEIYYDPNPEETIIHDDEEMIELYKIAPSMEDELPLHELSPWLLRFQLDDNKIMERRLNIEEIRDKIYSFYKGLVSIMHTDINSQEVVMRIRMKKFEKDAEDELQILKNLEGELLKSMSLKGYPEITKVYAKTIDYPYYDEETGASKKTKKNHWMLETDGVALAKVMNETYVEFKKTTSNDINEIFTVLGIEAVRQSILNELRTVLNAYSIYVNYRHIAVLC
;
A
#
# COMPACT_ATOMS: atom_id res chain seq x y z
N ARG A 1 21.65 14.97 3.95
CA ARG A 1 22.27 13.95 3.08
C ARG A 1 23.75 13.69 3.31
N LEU A 2 24.71 14.58 3.01
CA LEU A 2 26.15 14.25 3.14
C LEU A 2 26.55 13.69 4.52
N LYS A 3 26.07 14.32 5.61
CA LYS A 3 26.26 13.83 6.98
C LYS A 3 25.67 12.43 7.23
N GLU A 4 24.57 12.08 6.56
CA GLU A 4 23.92 10.77 6.71
C GLU A 4 24.76 9.66 6.08
N ILE A 5 25.35 9.93 4.91
CA ILE A 5 26.24 9.01 4.20
C ILE A 5 27.51 8.78 5.03
N ILE A 6 28.18 9.86 5.45
CA ILE A 6 29.44 9.77 6.20
C ILE A 6 29.25 9.05 7.55
N ASN A 7 28.14 9.30 8.24
CA ASN A 7 27.86 8.68 9.53
C ASN A 7 27.20 7.31 9.42
N VAL A 8 26.91 6.83 8.20
CA VAL A 8 26.14 5.59 7.95
C VAL A 8 24.89 5.55 8.84
N ALA A 9 24.04 6.57 8.69
CA ALA A 9 22.86 6.71 9.52
C ALA A 9 21.92 5.49 9.34
N LYS A 10 21.55 4.83 10.43
CA LYS A 10 20.60 3.70 10.41
C LYS A 10 19.20 4.08 9.92
N LYS A 11 18.79 5.32 10.19
CA LYS A 11 17.52 5.89 9.74
C LYS A 11 17.81 7.16 8.97
N ILE A 12 17.58 7.11 7.66
CA ILE A 12 17.69 8.27 6.78
C ILE A 12 16.40 9.08 6.82
N LYS A 13 16.50 10.38 6.55
CA LYS A 13 15.35 11.29 6.64
C LYS A 13 14.35 11.10 5.50
N THR A 14 14.85 10.78 4.31
CA THR A 14 14.06 10.64 3.09
C THR A 14 14.44 9.32 2.39
N PRO A 15 14.03 8.17 2.95
CA PRO A 15 14.22 6.88 2.30
C PRO A 15 13.46 6.81 0.99
N SER A 16 14.09 6.31 -0.06
CA SER A 16 13.49 6.26 -1.39
C SER A 16 14.11 5.18 -2.28
N LEU A 17 13.26 4.50 -3.03
CA LEU A 17 13.62 3.60 -4.12
C LEU A 17 13.31 4.27 -5.46
N ALA A 18 14.21 4.10 -6.43
CA ALA A 18 13.94 4.37 -7.83
C ALA A 18 13.69 3.04 -8.54
N ILE A 19 12.44 2.77 -8.88
CA ILE A 19 11.96 1.50 -9.42
C ILE A 19 11.75 1.68 -10.92
N HIS A 20 12.48 0.89 -11.69
CA HIS A 20 12.33 0.86 -13.14
C HIS A 20 11.37 -0.27 -13.54
N LEU A 21 10.47 0.00 -14.48
CA LEU A 21 9.65 -1.04 -15.11
C LEU A 21 10.42 -1.72 -16.24
N GLN A 22 10.06 -2.97 -16.54
CA GLN A 22 10.58 -3.72 -17.68
C GLN A 22 10.30 -2.97 -18.99
N ARG A 23 11.26 -3.02 -19.93
CA ARG A 23 11.22 -2.17 -21.14
C ARG A 23 9.96 -2.37 -21.97
N ASP A 24 9.47 -3.60 -22.06
CA ASP A 24 8.35 -3.98 -22.92
C ASP A 24 7.01 -3.39 -22.44
N VAL A 25 6.88 -3.18 -21.13
CA VAL A 25 5.65 -2.70 -20.48
C VAL A 25 5.75 -1.27 -19.95
N SER A 26 6.97 -0.72 -19.91
CA SER A 26 7.25 0.60 -19.32
C SER A 26 6.53 1.79 -19.97
N THR A 27 5.96 1.65 -21.18
CA THR A 27 5.14 2.72 -21.80
C THR A 27 3.65 2.62 -21.45
N ASP A 28 3.22 1.50 -20.87
CA ASP A 28 1.81 1.28 -20.53
C ASP A 28 1.46 1.88 -19.16
N GLN A 29 0.50 2.80 -19.16
CA GLN A 29 0.02 3.46 -17.96
C GLN A 29 -0.80 2.52 -17.05
N ASN A 30 -1.49 1.54 -17.62
CA ASN A 30 -2.31 0.60 -16.85
C ASN A 30 -1.44 -0.35 -16.03
N ILE A 31 -0.34 -0.84 -16.61
CA ILE A 31 0.64 -1.69 -15.91
C ILE A 31 1.39 -0.87 -14.87
N MET A 32 1.77 0.37 -15.20
CA MET A 32 2.39 1.28 -14.22
C MET A 32 1.51 1.47 -12.98
N ARG A 33 0.21 1.75 -13.16
CA ARG A 33 -0.74 1.90 -12.05
C ARG A 33 -0.93 0.62 -11.26
N GLU A 34 -0.84 -0.53 -11.92
CA GLU A 34 -0.91 -1.84 -11.26
C GLU A 34 0.25 -2.04 -10.30
N VAL A 35 1.47 -1.83 -10.77
CA VAL A 35 2.70 -1.93 -9.96
C VAL A 35 2.72 -0.86 -8.87
N GLN A 36 2.24 0.34 -9.16
CA GLN A 36 2.11 1.40 -8.17
C GLN A 36 1.19 0.97 -7.02
N SER A 37 0.01 0.43 -7.35
CA SER A 37 -0.98 -0.06 -6.39
C SER A 37 -0.50 -1.30 -5.61
N SER A 38 0.30 -2.18 -6.23
CA SER A 38 0.83 -3.37 -5.54
C SER A 38 1.90 -3.02 -4.51
N ILE A 39 2.66 -1.95 -4.71
CA ILE A 39 3.77 -1.54 -3.85
C ILE A 39 3.31 -0.58 -2.75
N GLU A 40 2.43 0.38 -3.07
CA GLU A 40 1.99 1.42 -2.13
C GLU A 40 1.21 0.83 -0.94
N HIS A 41 1.67 1.14 0.27
CA HIS A 41 0.97 0.69 1.47
C HIS A 41 -0.42 1.29 1.57
N THR A 42 -1.42 0.42 1.63
CA THR A 42 -2.81 0.81 1.80
C THR A 42 -3.36 0.19 3.08
N THR A 43 -3.80 1.02 4.00
CA THR A 43 -4.59 0.63 5.18
C THR A 43 -6.06 0.96 4.96
N LEU A 44 -6.92 0.49 5.87
CA LEU A 44 -8.34 0.84 5.85
C LEU A 44 -8.55 2.35 6.00
N GLU A 45 -7.75 3.02 6.83
CA GLU A 45 -7.79 4.49 7.00
C GLU A 45 -7.67 5.26 5.67
N HIS A 46 -6.88 4.77 4.71
CA HIS A 46 -6.72 5.44 3.42
C HIS A 46 -7.99 5.41 2.54
N VAL A 47 -8.85 4.41 2.70
CA VAL A 47 -10.07 4.21 1.90
C VAL A 47 -11.36 4.58 2.63
N MET A 48 -11.29 4.90 3.91
CA MET A 48 -12.44 5.26 4.74
C MET A 48 -12.93 6.70 4.50
N LEU A 49 -14.25 6.88 4.47
CA LEU A 49 -14.91 8.19 4.53
C LEU A 49 -15.30 8.54 5.97
N LYS A 50 -16.02 7.64 6.63
CA LYS A 50 -16.47 7.80 8.02
C LYS A 50 -16.64 6.45 8.71
N SER A 51 -16.49 6.46 10.02
CA SER A 51 -16.72 5.33 10.92
C SER A 51 -17.74 5.75 11.96
N GLU A 52 -18.77 4.93 12.15
CA GLU A 52 -19.89 5.20 13.05
C GLU A 52 -20.20 3.94 13.86
N ILE A 53 -20.55 4.12 15.13
CA ILE A 53 -20.98 3.04 16.02
C ILE A 53 -22.46 3.25 16.32
N TYR A 54 -23.27 2.25 16.02
CA TYR A 54 -24.71 2.23 16.27
C TYR A 54 -25.06 1.16 17.31
N TYR A 55 -26.12 1.43 18.06
CA TYR A 55 -26.80 0.39 18.84
C TYR A 55 -27.97 -0.12 18.01
N ASP A 56 -27.84 -1.31 17.46
CA ASP A 56 -28.79 -1.93 16.55
C ASP A 56 -29.18 -3.34 17.05
N PRO A 57 -30.23 -3.42 17.89
CA PRO A 57 -30.48 -4.58 18.75
C PRO A 57 -30.89 -5.85 17.99
N ASN A 58 -31.59 -5.69 16.87
CA ASN A 58 -31.99 -6.81 16.02
C ASN A 58 -30.99 -6.91 14.86
N PRO A 59 -30.34 -8.06 14.61
CA PRO A 59 -29.49 -8.22 13.43
C PRO A 59 -30.29 -8.43 12.13
N GLU A 60 -31.56 -8.83 12.21
CA GLU A 60 -32.41 -9.03 11.04
C GLU A 60 -33.11 -7.76 10.57
N GLU A 61 -33.20 -6.74 11.41
CA GLU A 61 -33.78 -5.44 11.08
C GLU A 61 -32.72 -4.38 11.33
N THR A 62 -32.92 -3.18 10.82
CA THR A 62 -31.99 -2.08 11.06
C THR A 62 -32.75 -0.81 11.33
N ILE A 63 -32.15 0.03 12.16
CA ILE A 63 -32.63 1.40 12.40
C ILE A 63 -32.15 2.33 11.25
N ILE A 64 -31.16 1.88 10.48
CA ILE A 64 -30.55 2.62 9.37
C ILE A 64 -31.28 2.25 8.08
N HIS A 65 -32.18 3.13 7.65
CA HIS A 65 -33.01 2.91 6.45
C HIS A 65 -32.18 2.65 5.18
N ASP A 66 -31.05 3.33 5.02
CA ASP A 66 -30.19 3.17 3.84
C ASP A 66 -29.56 1.76 3.73
N ASP A 67 -29.47 1.03 4.85
CA ASP A 67 -28.86 -0.30 4.90
C ASP A 67 -29.93 -1.43 4.85
N GLU A 68 -31.23 -1.13 4.75
CA GLU A 68 -32.32 -2.12 4.76
C GLU A 68 -32.24 -3.08 3.56
N GLU A 69 -32.02 -2.54 2.35
CA GLU A 69 -31.93 -3.33 1.11
C GLU A 69 -30.80 -4.37 1.16
N MET A 70 -29.67 -4.00 1.79
CA MET A 70 -28.53 -4.90 1.99
C MET A 70 -28.93 -6.09 2.89
N ILE A 71 -29.60 -5.84 4.01
CA ILE A 71 -29.98 -6.91 4.94
C ILE A 71 -30.97 -7.86 4.29
N GLU A 72 -31.93 -7.34 3.53
CA GLU A 72 -32.88 -8.16 2.79
C GLU A 72 -32.17 -9.09 1.79
N LEU A 73 -31.16 -8.57 1.07
CA LEU A 73 -30.36 -9.36 0.15
C LEU A 73 -29.66 -10.53 0.86
N TYR A 74 -29.00 -10.27 1.99
CA TYR A 74 -28.31 -11.29 2.79
C TYR A 74 -29.28 -12.34 3.38
N LYS A 75 -30.55 -11.98 3.64
CA LYS A 75 -31.58 -12.95 4.06
C LYS A 75 -31.96 -13.91 2.93
N ILE A 76 -32.03 -13.41 1.69
CA ILE A 76 -32.47 -14.19 0.53
C ILE A 76 -31.36 -15.14 0.06
N ALA A 77 -30.11 -14.67 0.08
CA ALA A 77 -28.94 -15.43 -0.31
C ALA A 77 -27.91 -15.38 0.82
N PRO A 78 -28.08 -16.18 1.89
CA PRO A 78 -27.06 -16.27 2.93
C PRO A 78 -25.76 -16.75 2.27
N SER A 79 -24.69 -15.96 2.41
CA SER A 79 -23.35 -16.36 1.97
C SER A 79 -23.03 -17.69 2.65
N MET A 80 -22.98 -18.74 1.84
CA MET A 80 -22.62 -20.08 2.29
C MET A 80 -21.16 -20.01 2.77
N GLU A 81 -20.93 -20.00 4.09
CA GLU A 81 -20.03 -20.93 4.81
C GLU A 81 -19.43 -20.43 6.14
N ASP A 82 -19.53 -19.16 6.54
CA ASP A 82 -18.68 -18.66 7.66
C ASP A 82 -19.30 -17.64 8.63
N GLU A 83 -20.63 -17.49 8.65
CA GLU A 83 -21.26 -16.47 9.49
C GLU A 83 -21.70 -17.03 10.86
N LEU A 84 -21.25 -16.34 11.93
CA LEU A 84 -21.69 -16.62 13.30
C LEU A 84 -23.23 -16.62 13.39
N PRO A 85 -23.84 -17.49 14.23
CA PRO A 85 -25.28 -17.50 14.41
C PRO A 85 -25.78 -16.12 14.86
N LEU A 86 -26.85 -15.62 14.24
CA LEU A 86 -27.39 -14.27 14.51
C LEU A 86 -27.66 -13.99 15.99
N HIS A 87 -28.06 -14.99 16.76
CA HIS A 87 -28.34 -14.87 18.20
C HIS A 87 -27.10 -14.65 19.06
N GLU A 88 -25.92 -15.06 18.57
CA GLU A 88 -24.63 -14.86 19.22
C GLU A 88 -24.02 -13.50 18.90
N LEU A 89 -24.64 -12.65 18.07
CA LEU A 89 -24.10 -11.34 17.72
C LEU A 89 -24.43 -10.28 18.77
N SER A 90 -23.48 -9.37 18.98
CA SER A 90 -23.67 -8.18 19.81
C SER A 90 -24.66 -7.22 19.15
N PRO A 91 -25.50 -6.52 19.94
CA PRO A 91 -26.36 -5.45 19.43
C PRO A 91 -25.57 -4.23 18.95
N TRP A 92 -24.29 -4.11 19.30
CA TRP A 92 -23.46 -3.02 18.83
C TRP A 92 -22.96 -3.30 17.41
N LEU A 93 -23.12 -2.30 16.55
CA LEU A 93 -22.76 -2.33 15.14
C LEU A 93 -21.68 -1.28 14.88
N LEU A 94 -20.59 -1.70 14.24
CA LEU A 94 -19.61 -0.81 13.63
C LEU A 94 -19.92 -0.67 12.14
N ARG A 95 -20.25 0.54 11.69
CA ARG A 95 -20.56 0.86 10.29
C ARG A 95 -19.42 1.68 9.70
N PHE A 96 -18.80 1.13 8.66
CA PHE A 96 -17.78 1.80 7.87
C PHE A 96 -18.37 2.23 6.53
N GLN A 97 -18.24 3.52 6.20
CA GLN A 97 -18.51 4.01 4.86
C GLN A 97 -17.17 4.21 4.14
N LEU A 98 -17.02 3.56 2.99
CA LEU A 98 -15.79 3.58 2.19
C LEU A 98 -15.92 4.54 1.01
N ASP A 99 -14.79 5.03 0.51
CA ASP A 99 -14.72 5.90 -0.67
C ASP A 99 -14.50 5.07 -1.94
N ASP A 100 -15.52 5.00 -2.78
CA ASP A 100 -15.50 4.25 -4.03
C ASP A 100 -14.36 4.68 -4.96
N ASN A 101 -14.08 5.98 -5.02
CA ASN A 101 -13.03 6.50 -5.88
C ASN A 101 -11.66 6.00 -5.42
N LYS A 102 -11.41 6.02 -4.11
CA LYS A 102 -10.13 5.55 -3.55
C LYS A 102 -9.97 4.05 -3.65
N ILE A 103 -11.05 3.28 -3.51
CA ILE A 103 -11.03 1.82 -3.73
C ILE A 103 -10.69 1.51 -5.19
N MET A 104 -11.32 2.19 -6.14
CA MET A 104 -11.08 2.01 -7.57
C MET A 104 -9.65 2.41 -7.97
N GLU A 105 -9.17 3.57 -7.52
CA GLU A 105 -7.80 4.04 -7.78
C GLU A 105 -6.75 3.05 -7.27
N ARG A 106 -6.99 2.47 -6.09
CA ARG A 106 -6.10 1.50 -5.46
C ARG A 106 -6.33 0.07 -5.92
N ARG A 107 -7.27 -0.18 -6.84
CA ARG A 107 -7.63 -1.50 -7.37
C ARG A 107 -7.82 -2.52 -6.24
N LEU A 108 -8.69 -2.20 -5.30
CA LEU A 108 -9.09 -3.09 -4.22
C LEU A 108 -10.49 -3.66 -4.50
N ASN A 109 -10.72 -4.89 -4.04
CA ASN A 109 -12.06 -5.48 -4.00
C ASN A 109 -12.59 -5.45 -2.56
N ILE A 110 -13.87 -5.12 -2.39
CA ILE A 110 -14.54 -5.10 -1.08
C ILE A 110 -14.55 -6.50 -0.46
N GLU A 111 -14.71 -7.55 -1.28
CA GLU A 111 -14.63 -8.95 -0.83
C GLU A 111 -13.25 -9.28 -0.25
N GLU A 112 -12.17 -8.83 -0.89
CA GLU A 112 -10.80 -9.01 -0.38
C GLU A 112 -10.60 -8.28 0.96
N ILE A 113 -11.19 -7.09 1.12
CA ILE A 113 -11.16 -6.34 2.38
C ILE A 113 -11.90 -7.14 3.46
N ARG A 114 -13.12 -7.61 3.17
CA ARG A 114 -13.93 -8.45 4.06
C ARG A 114 -13.13 -9.68 4.51
N ASP A 115 -12.57 -10.43 3.57
CA ASP A 115 -11.86 -11.68 3.85
C ASP A 115 -10.61 -11.44 4.71
N LYS A 116 -9.91 -10.33 4.50
CA LYS A 116 -8.77 -9.95 5.35
C LYS A 116 -9.20 -9.57 6.76
N ILE A 117 -10.29 -8.81 6.93
CA ILE A 117 -10.81 -8.45 8.26
C ILE A 117 -11.24 -9.73 9.00
N TYR A 118 -11.97 -10.61 8.31
CA TYR A 118 -12.41 -11.88 8.84
C TYR A 118 -11.24 -12.77 9.26
N SER A 119 -10.21 -12.88 8.41
CA SER A 119 -8.98 -13.64 8.71
C SER A 119 -8.20 -13.07 9.91
N PHE A 120 -8.19 -11.75 10.08
CA PHE A 120 -7.50 -11.08 11.18
C PHE A 120 -8.15 -11.39 12.54
N TYR A 121 -9.49 -11.37 12.61
CA TYR A 121 -10.25 -11.61 13.84
C TYR A 121 -10.74 -13.06 14.02
N LYS A 122 -10.38 -13.99 13.12
CA LYS A 122 -10.53 -15.45 13.26
C LYS A 122 -11.94 -15.90 13.65
N GLY A 123 -12.97 -15.34 13.00
CA GLY A 123 -14.37 -15.73 13.24
C GLY A 123 -15.01 -15.16 14.50
N LEU A 124 -14.40 -14.15 15.14
CA LEU A 124 -15.03 -13.39 16.23
C LEU A 124 -15.97 -12.28 15.72
N VAL A 125 -15.95 -12.02 14.42
CA VAL A 125 -16.71 -10.95 13.77
C VAL A 125 -17.57 -11.51 12.64
N SER A 126 -18.77 -10.97 12.50
CA SER A 126 -19.63 -11.10 11.33
C SER A 126 -19.54 -9.81 10.54
N ILE A 127 -19.39 -9.93 9.22
CA ILE A 127 -19.17 -8.80 8.32
C ILE A 127 -20.16 -8.88 7.17
N MET A 128 -20.95 -7.83 6.98
CA MET A 128 -21.81 -7.64 5.82
C MET A 128 -21.32 -6.42 5.04
N HIS A 129 -21.49 -6.40 3.73
CA HIS A 129 -21.17 -5.23 2.92
C HIS A 129 -22.20 -5.04 1.82
N THR A 130 -22.33 -3.82 1.32
CA THR A 130 -23.11 -3.55 0.12
C THR A 130 -22.41 -4.08 -1.13
N ASP A 131 -23.18 -4.21 -2.22
CA ASP A 131 -22.62 -4.46 -3.54
C ASP A 131 -21.90 -3.21 -4.11
N ILE A 132 -21.04 -3.45 -5.10
CA ILE A 132 -20.25 -2.41 -5.80
C ILE A 132 -21.14 -1.40 -6.55
N ASN A 133 -22.37 -1.79 -6.90
CA ASN A 133 -23.32 -0.93 -7.61
C ASN A 133 -24.19 -0.07 -6.67
N SER A 134 -23.99 -0.17 -5.35
CA SER A 134 -24.70 0.64 -4.37
C SER A 134 -24.32 2.12 -4.50
N GLN A 135 -25.21 3.02 -4.06
CA GLN A 135 -24.91 4.45 -3.99
C GLN A 135 -23.85 4.76 -2.92
N GLU A 136 -23.84 3.97 -1.83
CA GLU A 136 -22.82 4.04 -0.80
C GLU A 136 -22.20 2.65 -0.62
N VAL A 137 -20.86 2.58 -0.65
CA VAL A 137 -20.16 1.37 -0.23
C VAL A 137 -20.02 1.36 1.29
N VAL A 138 -20.76 0.45 1.90
CA VAL A 138 -20.87 0.33 3.36
C VAL A 138 -20.47 -1.07 3.79
N MET A 139 -19.74 -1.15 4.90
CA MET A 139 -19.38 -2.39 5.56
C MET A 139 -19.83 -2.35 7.02
N ARG A 140 -20.59 -3.38 7.41
CA ARG A 140 -21.16 -3.55 8.74
C ARG A 140 -20.44 -4.68 9.44
N ILE A 141 -19.87 -4.39 10.60
CA ILE A 141 -19.11 -5.34 11.41
C ILE A 141 -19.81 -5.49 12.75
N ARG A 142 -20.18 -6.71 13.10
CA ARG A 142 -20.69 -7.10 14.41
C ARG A 142 -19.74 -8.09 15.07
N MET A 143 -19.57 -7.99 16.38
CA MET A 143 -18.79 -8.95 17.15
C MET A 143 -19.68 -10.04 17.74
N LYS A 144 -19.09 -11.19 18.05
CA LYS A 144 -19.71 -12.18 18.93
C LYS A 144 -19.96 -11.57 20.31
N LYS A 145 -21.13 -11.83 20.89
CA LYS A 145 -21.49 -11.47 22.27
C LYS A 145 -20.49 -12.06 23.23
N PHE A 146 -20.04 -11.23 24.16
CA PHE A 146 -19.29 -11.67 25.32
C PHE A 146 -20.22 -11.66 26.53
N GLU A 147 -20.00 -12.52 27.53
CA GLU A 147 -20.76 -12.50 28.79
C GLU A 147 -20.44 -11.28 29.68
N LYS A 148 -19.79 -10.24 29.13
CA LYS A 148 -19.36 -9.04 29.85
C LYS A 148 -20.42 -7.94 29.79
N ASP A 149 -20.28 -6.93 30.67
CA ASP A 149 -21.19 -5.79 30.72
C ASP A 149 -21.19 -4.98 29.41
N ALA A 150 -22.32 -4.35 29.07
CA ALA A 150 -22.49 -3.63 27.81
C ALA A 150 -21.53 -2.44 27.62
N GLU A 151 -21.06 -1.82 28.71
CA GLU A 151 -20.05 -0.75 28.66
C GLU A 151 -18.68 -1.29 28.22
N ASP A 152 -18.33 -2.52 28.62
CA ASP A 152 -17.09 -3.17 28.19
C ASP A 152 -17.13 -3.52 26.69
N GLU A 153 -18.31 -3.93 26.17
CA GLU A 153 -18.48 -4.23 24.74
C GLU A 153 -18.21 -3.01 23.85
N LEU A 154 -18.73 -1.83 24.22
CA LEU A 154 -18.50 -0.60 23.47
C LEU A 154 -17.01 -0.20 23.46
N GLN A 155 -16.33 -0.37 24.60
CA GLN A 155 -14.91 -0.07 24.68
C GLN A 155 -14.07 -1.04 23.83
N ILE A 156 -14.46 -2.32 23.79
CA ILE A 156 -13.83 -3.33 22.92
C ILE A 156 -14.02 -2.94 21.45
N LEU A 157 -15.21 -2.52 21.04
CA LEU A 157 -15.47 -2.08 19.66
C LEU A 157 -14.66 -0.86 19.25
N LYS A 158 -14.52 0.15 20.14
CA LYS A 158 -13.66 1.31 19.88
C LYS A 158 -12.19 0.93 19.73
N ASN A 159 -11.73 -0.04 20.52
CA ASN A 159 -10.37 -0.55 20.39
C ASN A 159 -10.19 -1.30 19.06
N LEU A 160 -11.18 -2.11 18.67
CA LEU A 160 -11.20 -2.83 17.40
C LEU A 160 -11.20 -1.86 16.21
N GLU A 161 -12.02 -0.81 16.25
CA GLU A 161 -12.03 0.25 15.25
C GLU A 161 -10.64 0.88 15.09
N GLY A 162 -10.02 1.29 16.19
CA GLY A 162 -8.70 1.92 16.18
C GLY A 162 -7.59 0.98 15.66
N GLU A 163 -7.69 -0.30 15.95
CA GLU A 163 -6.77 -1.32 15.45
C GLU A 163 -6.97 -1.55 13.93
N LEU A 164 -8.21 -1.77 13.49
CA LEU A 164 -8.54 -1.99 12.07
C LEU A 164 -8.08 -0.85 11.17
N LEU A 165 -8.27 0.40 11.61
CA LEU A 165 -7.89 1.56 10.81
C LEU A 165 -6.38 1.66 10.60
N LYS A 166 -5.58 1.33 11.63
CA LYS A 166 -4.13 1.61 11.65
C LYS A 166 -3.23 0.41 11.38
N SER A 167 -3.54 -0.75 11.95
CA SER A 167 -2.65 -1.92 11.91
C SER A 167 -2.90 -2.80 10.69
N MET A 168 -4.12 -2.77 10.16
CA MET A 168 -4.53 -3.68 9.10
C MET A 168 -4.01 -3.23 7.74
N SER A 169 -3.08 -4.02 7.20
CA SER A 169 -2.52 -3.81 5.86
C SER A 169 -3.40 -4.45 4.80
N LEU A 170 -4.07 -3.64 3.97
CA LEU A 170 -4.90 -4.12 2.86
C LEU A 170 -4.06 -4.44 1.63
N LYS A 171 -3.03 -3.66 1.31
CA LYS A 171 -2.16 -3.91 0.14
C LYS A 171 -0.82 -3.23 0.31
N GLY A 172 0.18 -3.69 -0.43
CA GLY A 172 1.51 -3.10 -0.45
C GLY A 172 2.36 -3.37 0.78
N TYR A 173 3.49 -2.68 0.82
CA TYR A 173 4.54 -2.93 1.81
C TYR A 173 4.50 -1.87 2.91
N PRO A 174 4.35 -2.23 4.20
CA PRO A 174 4.30 -1.27 5.32
C PRO A 174 5.47 -0.29 5.37
N GLU A 175 6.62 -0.70 4.83
CA GLU A 175 7.81 0.14 4.78
C GLU A 175 7.76 1.24 3.69
N ILE A 176 6.79 1.20 2.77
CA ILE A 176 6.62 2.14 1.66
C ILE A 176 5.29 2.89 1.80
N THR A 177 5.34 4.16 2.17
CA THR A 177 4.14 4.97 2.44
C THR A 177 3.46 5.47 1.18
N LYS A 178 4.24 5.93 0.19
CA LYS A 178 3.74 6.51 -1.06
C LYS A 178 4.61 6.16 -2.24
N VAL A 179 4.00 6.12 -3.42
CA VAL A 179 4.68 5.85 -4.69
C VAL A 179 4.30 6.92 -5.70
N TYR A 180 5.29 7.54 -6.33
CA TYR A 180 5.15 8.61 -7.31
C TYR A 180 5.58 8.12 -8.69
N ALA A 181 4.76 8.36 -9.71
CA ALA A 181 5.08 8.03 -11.09
C ALA A 181 5.80 9.19 -11.78
N LYS A 182 6.86 8.86 -12.54
CA LYS A 182 7.68 9.81 -13.29
C LYS A 182 7.99 9.26 -14.66
N THR A 183 8.03 10.14 -15.66
CA THR A 183 8.45 9.78 -17.01
C THR A 183 9.96 9.99 -17.17
N ILE A 184 10.63 9.01 -17.77
CA ILE A 184 12.06 9.05 -18.08
C ILE A 184 12.29 8.73 -19.55
N ASP A 185 13.31 9.36 -20.13
CA ASP A 185 13.79 9.04 -21.47
C ASP A 185 14.92 8.02 -21.38
N TYR A 186 14.85 6.96 -22.18
CA TYR A 186 15.99 6.07 -22.37
C TYR A 186 16.84 6.52 -23.56
N PRO A 187 18.17 6.45 -23.46
CA PRO A 187 19.01 6.54 -24.65
C PRO A 187 18.82 5.27 -25.48
N TYR A 188 18.57 5.42 -26.78
CA TYR A 188 18.60 4.35 -27.77
C TYR A 188 19.62 4.68 -28.87
N TYR A 189 20.16 3.65 -29.49
CA TYR A 189 21.05 3.79 -30.62
C TYR A 189 20.23 3.65 -31.90
N ASP A 190 20.37 4.62 -32.79
CA ASP A 190 19.78 4.54 -34.12
C ASP A 190 20.62 3.58 -34.99
N GLU A 191 20.00 2.52 -35.50
CA GLU A 191 20.69 1.47 -36.26
C GLU A 191 21.26 1.99 -37.59
N GLU A 192 20.65 3.03 -38.19
CA GLU A 192 21.11 3.59 -39.47
C GLU A 192 22.25 4.60 -39.29
N THR A 193 22.19 5.43 -38.24
CA THR A 193 23.14 6.55 -38.05
C THR A 193 24.19 6.29 -36.98
N GLY A 194 24.01 5.26 -36.14
CA GLY A 194 24.85 4.98 -34.97
C GLY A 194 24.76 6.06 -33.88
N ALA A 195 23.94 7.10 -34.07
CA ALA A 195 23.82 8.21 -33.14
C ALA A 195 23.02 7.78 -31.90
N SER A 196 23.50 8.18 -30.72
CA SER A 196 22.70 8.07 -29.49
C SER A 196 21.60 9.13 -29.52
N LYS A 197 20.36 8.67 -29.63
CA LYS A 197 19.16 9.50 -29.55
C LYS A 197 18.40 9.17 -28.27
N LYS A 198 17.64 10.12 -27.74
CA LYS A 198 16.72 9.87 -26.63
C LYS A 198 15.39 9.40 -27.20
N THR A 199 14.81 8.33 -26.65
CA THR A 199 13.50 7.84 -27.08
C THR A 199 12.48 8.95 -26.86
N LYS A 200 11.64 9.24 -27.85
CA LYS A 200 10.48 10.14 -27.67
C LYS A 200 9.33 9.49 -26.89
N LYS A 201 9.48 8.22 -26.50
CA LYS A 201 8.48 7.48 -25.74
C LYS A 201 8.69 7.74 -24.26
N ASN A 202 7.67 8.26 -23.60
CA ASN A 202 7.65 8.49 -22.16
C ASN A 202 7.61 7.13 -21.45
N HIS A 203 8.76 6.66 -20.96
CA HIS A 203 8.81 5.43 -20.15
C HIS A 203 8.52 5.78 -18.69
N TRP A 204 7.67 5.00 -18.04
CA TRP A 204 7.35 5.18 -16.64
C TRP A 204 8.41 4.58 -15.71
N MET A 205 8.69 5.32 -14.64
CA MET A 205 9.52 4.96 -13.50
C MET A 205 8.76 5.34 -12.24
N LEU A 206 8.92 4.56 -11.17
CA LEU A 206 8.29 4.84 -9.88
C LEU A 206 9.36 5.29 -8.88
N GLU A 207 9.06 6.31 -8.08
CA GLU A 207 9.87 6.77 -6.95
C GLU A 207 9.08 6.56 -5.66
N THR A 208 9.66 5.92 -4.65
CA THR A 208 8.96 5.62 -3.39
C THR A 208 9.36 6.56 -2.26
N ASP A 209 8.45 6.72 -1.29
CA ASP A 209 8.77 7.20 0.05
C ASP A 209 8.80 5.98 0.99
N GLY A 210 10.00 5.62 1.46
CA GLY A 210 10.26 4.36 2.13
C GLY A 210 11.08 3.37 1.29
N VAL A 211 11.53 2.30 1.95
CA VAL A 211 12.48 1.32 1.40
C VAL A 211 12.03 -0.11 1.72
N ALA A 212 11.97 -0.94 0.68
CA ALA A 212 11.74 -2.39 0.76
C ALA A 212 12.33 -3.08 -0.48
N LEU A 213 13.60 -2.80 -0.80
CA LEU A 213 14.31 -3.19 -2.01
C LEU A 213 14.19 -4.68 -2.31
N ALA A 214 14.38 -5.55 -1.31
CA ALA A 214 14.30 -7.00 -1.49
C ALA A 214 12.91 -7.46 -1.96
N LYS A 215 11.84 -6.85 -1.43
CA LYS A 215 10.46 -7.21 -1.79
C LYS A 215 10.11 -6.65 -3.17
N VAL A 216 10.44 -5.38 -3.40
CA VAL A 216 10.20 -4.67 -4.66
C VAL A 216 10.94 -5.29 -5.84
N MET A 217 12.14 -5.83 -5.65
CA MET A 217 12.89 -6.53 -6.72
C MET A 217 12.18 -7.81 -7.20
N ASN A 218 11.35 -8.41 -6.37
CA ASN A 218 10.59 -9.62 -6.72
C ASN A 218 9.21 -9.31 -7.29
N GLU A 219 8.83 -8.03 -7.41
CA GLU A 219 7.54 -7.64 -7.98
C GLU A 219 7.46 -7.87 -9.48
N THR A 220 6.24 -8.17 -9.93
CA THR A 220 5.97 -8.39 -11.35
C THR A 220 6.17 -7.09 -12.13
N TYR A 221 6.66 -7.19 -13.37
CA TYR A 221 6.94 -6.05 -14.26
C TYR A 221 8.05 -5.08 -13.81
N VAL A 222 8.67 -5.31 -12.64
CA VAL A 222 9.81 -4.54 -12.16
C VAL A 222 11.11 -5.03 -12.82
N GLU A 223 11.94 -4.10 -13.28
CA GLU A 223 13.28 -4.33 -13.80
C GLU A 223 14.29 -4.29 -12.64
N PHE A 224 14.46 -5.41 -11.94
CA PHE A 224 15.33 -5.54 -10.77
C PHE A 224 16.79 -5.10 -11.03
N LYS A 225 17.30 -5.21 -12.27
CA LYS A 225 18.68 -4.83 -12.64
C LYS A 225 18.92 -3.32 -12.61
N LYS A 226 17.87 -2.53 -12.73
CA LYS A 226 17.95 -1.06 -12.77
C LYS A 226 17.40 -0.40 -11.51
N THR A 227 16.59 -1.12 -10.73
CA THR A 227 16.04 -0.61 -9.47
C THR A 227 17.15 -0.30 -8.47
N THR A 228 17.12 0.90 -7.89
CA THR A 228 18.12 1.37 -6.93
C THR A 228 17.47 1.88 -5.65
N SER A 229 18.20 1.80 -4.53
CA SER A 229 17.80 2.33 -3.22
C SER A 229 18.79 3.42 -2.81
N ASN A 230 18.35 4.30 -1.92
CA ASN A 230 19.21 5.27 -1.26
C ASN A 230 19.53 4.86 0.21
N ASP A 231 19.08 3.70 0.68
CA ASP A 231 19.49 3.19 1.99
C ASP A 231 20.70 2.26 1.86
N ILE A 232 21.85 2.74 2.34
CA ILE A 232 23.11 2.00 2.31
C ILE A 232 23.02 0.69 3.11
N ASN A 233 22.30 0.68 4.24
CA ASN A 233 22.19 -0.50 5.09
C ASN A 233 21.39 -1.60 4.39
N GLU A 234 20.28 -1.22 3.76
CA GLU A 234 19.46 -2.13 2.98
C GLU A 234 20.23 -2.71 1.79
N ILE A 235 20.94 -1.87 1.04
CA ILE A 235 21.77 -2.31 -0.10
C ILE A 235 22.84 -3.30 0.36
N PHE A 236 23.48 -3.05 1.51
CA PHE A 236 24.47 -3.97 2.08
C PHE A 236 23.87 -5.34 2.36
N THR A 237 22.68 -5.37 2.97
CA THR A 237 22.00 -6.63 3.30
C THR A 237 21.49 -7.38 2.07
N VAL A 238 21.00 -6.68 1.04
CA VAL A 238 20.35 -7.30 -0.12
C VAL A 238 21.35 -7.62 -1.25
N LEU A 239 22.27 -6.70 -1.56
CA LEU A 239 23.16 -6.77 -2.73
C LEU A 239 24.64 -6.94 -2.37
N GLY A 240 25.04 -6.64 -1.12
CA GLY A 240 26.41 -6.81 -0.63
C GLY A 240 27.32 -5.58 -0.81
N ILE A 241 28.59 -5.75 -0.46
CA ILE A 241 29.53 -4.63 -0.24
C ILE A 241 29.91 -3.88 -1.53
N GLU A 242 30.01 -4.55 -2.68
CA GLU A 242 30.35 -3.88 -3.95
C GLU A 242 29.21 -2.98 -4.45
N ALA A 243 27.96 -3.40 -4.23
CA ALA A 243 26.79 -2.57 -4.53
C ALA A 243 26.77 -1.33 -3.64
N VAL A 244 27.14 -1.47 -2.35
CA VAL A 244 27.30 -0.34 -1.42
C VAL A 244 28.37 0.63 -1.91
N ARG A 245 29.55 0.14 -2.28
CA ARG A 245 30.66 0.96 -2.79
C ARG A 245 30.20 1.81 -3.98
N GLN A 246 29.48 1.20 -4.92
CA GLN A 246 28.94 1.91 -6.09
C GLN A 246 27.82 2.89 -5.72
N SER A 247 26.94 2.53 -4.78
CA SER A 247 25.85 3.38 -4.31
C SER A 247 26.37 4.65 -3.62
N ILE A 248 27.31 4.52 -2.69
CA ILE A 248 27.96 5.66 -2.01
C ILE A 248 28.59 6.61 -3.04
N LEU A 249 29.29 6.06 -4.03
CA LEU A 249 29.92 6.85 -5.09
C LEU A 249 28.89 7.65 -5.89
N ASN A 250 27.77 7.02 -6.26
CA ASN A 250 26.68 7.67 -6.99
C ASN A 250 26.02 8.76 -6.15
N GLU A 251 25.74 8.50 -4.87
CA GLU A 251 25.12 9.47 -3.97
C GLU A 251 26.00 10.69 -3.70
N LEU A 252 27.29 10.47 -3.41
CA LEU A 252 28.24 11.55 -3.18
C LEU A 252 28.34 12.45 -4.42
N ARG A 253 28.40 11.85 -5.62
CA ARG A 253 28.36 12.60 -6.88
C ARG A 253 27.08 13.41 -7.02
N THR A 254 25.91 12.82 -6.76
CA THR A 254 24.62 13.51 -6.84
C THR A 254 24.57 14.71 -5.89
N VAL A 255 25.04 14.54 -4.64
CA VAL A 255 25.10 15.63 -3.65
C VAL A 255 26.06 16.74 -4.09
N LEU A 256 27.28 16.40 -4.52
CA LEU A 256 28.28 17.40 -4.94
C LEU A 256 27.84 18.16 -6.20
N ASN A 257 27.28 17.45 -7.17
CA ASN A 257 26.75 18.05 -8.40
C ASN A 257 25.57 19.00 -8.13
N ALA A 258 24.73 18.71 -7.13
CA ALA A 258 23.65 19.61 -6.73
C ALA A 258 24.17 20.99 -6.26
N TYR A 259 25.39 21.05 -5.72
CA TYR A 259 26.07 22.29 -5.35
C TYR A 259 27.03 22.81 -6.43
N SER A 260 27.00 22.23 -7.65
CA SER A 260 27.94 22.52 -8.74
C SER A 260 29.42 22.36 -8.36
N ILE A 261 29.71 21.48 -7.39
CA ILE A 261 31.07 21.20 -6.94
C ILE A 261 31.61 20.03 -7.76
N TYR A 262 32.64 20.30 -8.56
CA TYR A 262 33.37 19.24 -9.26
C TYR A 262 34.44 18.63 -8.34
N VAL A 263 34.40 17.31 -8.20
CA VAL A 263 35.45 16.53 -7.55
C VAL A 263 35.88 15.42 -8.50
N ASN A 264 37.18 15.27 -8.71
CA ASN A 264 37.73 14.22 -9.57
C ASN A 264 37.31 12.83 -9.06
N TYR A 265 36.92 11.95 -9.98
CA TYR A 265 36.54 10.56 -9.67
C TYR A 265 37.54 9.85 -8.76
N ARG A 266 38.85 10.08 -8.93
CA ARG A 266 39.88 9.41 -8.14
C ARG A 266 39.73 9.69 -6.63
N HIS A 267 39.35 10.90 -6.24
CA HIS A 267 39.18 11.24 -4.83
C HIS A 267 37.93 10.57 -4.24
N ILE A 268 36.84 10.54 -4.99
CA ILE A 268 35.59 9.89 -4.55
C ILE A 268 35.81 8.38 -4.47
N ALA A 269 36.47 7.79 -5.47
CA ALA A 269 36.71 6.35 -5.54
C ALA A 269 37.66 5.83 -4.46
N VAL A 270 38.57 6.65 -3.94
CA VAL A 270 39.44 6.28 -2.80
C VAL A 270 38.68 6.35 -1.47
N LEU A 271 37.67 7.21 -1.37
CA LEU A 271 36.83 7.35 -0.19
C LEU A 271 35.81 6.22 -0.04
N CYS A 272 35.29 5.70 -1.15
CA CYS A 272 34.26 4.67 -1.21
C CYS A 272 34.87 3.26 -1.14
#